data_AF-A0A8J4V2U6-F1
#
_entry.id   AF-A0A8J4V2U6-F1
#
_cell.length_a   1.000
_cell.length_b   1.000
_cell.length_c   1.000
_cell.angle_alpha   90.00
_cell.angle_beta   90.00
_cell.angle_gamma   90.00
#
_symmetry.space_group_name_H-M   'P 1'
#
loop_
_entity.id
_entity.type
_entity.pdbx_description
1 polymer ?
#
loop_
_entity_poly.entity_id
_entity_poly.type
_entity_poly.pdbx_seq_one_letter_code
_entity_poly.pdbx_strand_id
1 'polypeptide(L)'
;VKNAKSTTATKGKFNKSEEDAAPAKVDAAVSEAQARARRLAMDEKDPTLDVGPNGLPLFTSMPSLSLFSRKDTCSYFKFSMESLKSALLEGLPTRMVKEFEDSLRPALLVRQSFLDLREIFAELLIPH
;
A
#
# COMPACT_ATOMS: atom_id res chain seq x y z
N VAL A 1 -80.26 -8.57 2.35
CA VAL A 1 -79.90 -9.18 3.66
C VAL A 1 -78.50 -8.73 4.04
N LYS A 2 -78.41 -7.90 5.09
CA LYS A 2 -77.36 -7.73 6.13
C LYS A 2 -75.88 -8.05 5.82
N ASN A 3 -75.01 -7.05 6.11
CA ASN A 3 -73.66 -7.04 6.74
C ASN A 3 -72.67 -8.20 6.44
N ALA A 4 -71.35 -7.97 6.29
CA ALA A 4 -70.49 -7.34 7.29
C ALA A 4 -69.08 -6.99 6.75
N LYS A 5 -68.52 -5.94 7.36
CA LYS A 5 -67.12 -5.52 7.34
C LYS A 5 -66.28 -6.43 8.24
N SER A 6 -65.09 -6.83 7.81
CA SER A 6 -64.01 -7.27 8.71
C SER A 6 -62.67 -6.68 8.27
N THR A 7 -62.30 -5.62 8.99
CA THR A 7 -60.93 -5.16 9.18
C THR A 7 -60.17 -6.14 10.05
N THR A 8 -58.96 -6.54 9.67
CA THR A 8 -57.94 -6.92 10.66
C THR A 8 -56.54 -6.65 10.12
N ALA A 9 -55.90 -5.66 10.75
CA ALA A 9 -54.47 -5.45 10.67
C ALA A 9 -53.76 -6.57 11.45
N THR A 10 -52.70 -7.14 10.87
CA THR A 10 -51.77 -8.01 11.60
C THR A 10 -50.37 -7.42 11.55
N LYS A 11 -50.11 -6.67 12.61
CA LYS A 11 -48.85 -6.42 13.32
C LYS A 11 -47.74 -7.47 13.07
N GLY A 12 -46.59 -6.98 12.60
CA GLY A 12 -45.26 -7.34 13.09
C GLY A 12 -44.70 -8.73 12.75
N LYS A 13 -43.71 -8.76 11.86
CA LYS A 13 -42.50 -9.55 12.11
C LYS A 13 -41.27 -8.87 11.52
N PHE A 14 -40.63 -8.07 12.36
CA PHE A 14 -39.25 -7.66 12.20
C PHE A 14 -38.39 -8.93 12.37
N ASN A 15 -37.91 -9.50 11.27
CA ASN A 15 -36.83 -10.47 11.33
C ASN A 15 -35.55 -9.76 10.89
N LYS A 16 -34.90 -9.16 11.89
CA LYS A 16 -33.48 -8.83 11.90
C LYS A 16 -32.72 -10.15 11.72
N SER A 17 -32.03 -10.30 10.60
CA SER A 17 -30.95 -11.28 10.42
C SER A 17 -29.92 -10.70 9.47
N GLU A 18 -29.46 -9.50 9.79
CA GLU A 18 -28.16 -8.99 9.35
C GLU A 18 -27.26 -9.03 10.59
N GLU A 19 -26.63 -10.17 10.86
CA GLU A 19 -25.53 -10.25 11.83
C GLU A 19 -24.62 -11.49 11.63
N ASP A 20 -24.88 -12.38 10.67
CA ASP A 20 -24.07 -13.61 10.47
C ASP A 20 -23.16 -13.60 9.22
N ALA A 21 -23.01 -12.45 8.55
CA ALA A 21 -22.16 -12.33 7.35
C ALA A 21 -20.76 -11.74 7.63
N ALA A 22 -20.46 -11.37 8.88
CA ALA A 22 -19.21 -10.71 9.25
C ALA A 22 -17.97 -11.64 9.26
N PRO A 23 -18.00 -12.84 9.87
CA PRO A 23 -16.78 -13.66 9.96
C PRO A 23 -16.33 -14.21 8.60
N ALA A 24 -17.27 -14.72 7.80
CA ALA A 24 -16.97 -15.28 6.49
C ALA A 24 -16.41 -14.26 5.48
N LYS A 25 -16.82 -12.99 5.57
CA LYS A 25 -16.29 -11.92 4.71
C LYS A 25 -14.86 -11.53 5.08
N VAL A 26 -14.53 -11.54 6.37
CA VAL A 26 -13.16 -11.25 6.84
C VAL A 26 -12.22 -12.36 6.43
N ASP A 27 -12.61 -13.62 6.60
CA ASP A 27 -11.79 -14.77 6.19
C ASP A 27 -11.54 -14.81 4.68
N ALA A 28 -12.57 -14.50 3.88
CA ALA A 28 -12.44 -14.39 2.43
C ALA A 28 -11.48 -13.25 2.02
N ALA A 29 -11.61 -12.07 2.64
CA ALA A 29 -10.75 -10.92 2.36
C ALA A 29 -9.27 -11.17 2.74
N VAL A 30 -9.02 -11.85 3.86
CA VAL A 30 -7.67 -12.26 4.29
C VAL A 30 -7.07 -13.26 3.31
N SER A 31 -7.87 -14.25 2.88
CA SER A 31 -7.44 -15.24 1.87
C SER A 31 -7.08 -14.57 0.54
N GLU A 32 -7.89 -13.61 0.09
CA GLU A 32 -7.63 -12.84 -1.13
C GLU A 32 -6.35 -12.01 -1.00
N ALA A 33 -6.15 -11.29 0.11
CA ALA A 33 -4.94 -10.51 0.35
C ALA A 33 -3.68 -11.39 0.35
N GLN A 34 -3.75 -12.59 0.95
CA GLN A 34 -2.65 -13.54 0.93
C GLN A 34 -2.38 -14.08 -0.49
N ALA A 35 -3.43 -14.37 -1.26
CA ALA A 35 -3.29 -14.79 -2.66
C ALA A 35 -2.64 -13.68 -3.51
N ARG A 36 -3.04 -12.41 -3.31
CA ARG A 36 -2.41 -11.25 -3.96
C ARG A 36 -0.94 -11.12 -3.58
N ALA A 37 -0.60 -11.23 -2.29
CA ALA A 37 0.78 -11.17 -1.83
C ALA A 37 1.67 -12.24 -2.47
N ARG A 38 1.17 -13.48 -2.59
CA ARG A 38 1.89 -14.57 -3.28
C ARG A 38 2.13 -14.26 -4.76
N ARG A 39 1.12 -13.73 -5.46
CA ARG A 39 1.25 -13.34 -6.87
C ARG A 39 2.26 -12.22 -7.05
N LEU A 40 2.19 -11.17 -6.21
CA LEU A 40 3.15 -10.08 -6.25
C LEU A 40 4.59 -10.57 -6.01
N ALA A 41 4.80 -11.53 -5.10
CA ALA A 41 6.11 -12.13 -4.85
C ALA A 41 6.63 -12.99 -6.03
N MET A 42 5.74 -13.51 -6.88
CA MET A 42 6.13 -14.15 -8.13
C MET A 42 6.49 -13.09 -9.18
N ASP A 43 5.69 -12.04 -9.30
CA ASP A 43 5.93 -10.93 -10.23
C ASP A 43 7.26 -10.23 -9.95
N GLU A 44 7.67 -10.10 -8.69
CA GLU A 44 8.97 -9.52 -8.31
C GLU A 44 10.18 -10.33 -8.80
N LYS A 45 9.99 -11.62 -9.12
CA LYS A 45 11.06 -12.49 -9.65
C LYS A 45 11.13 -12.46 -11.17
N ASP A 46 10.18 -11.80 -11.83
CA ASP A 46 10.13 -11.69 -13.28
C ASP A 46 10.68 -10.33 -13.73
N PRO A 47 11.92 -10.26 -14.26
CA PRO A 47 12.52 -9.01 -14.71
C PRO A 47 11.79 -8.40 -15.91
N THR A 48 10.98 -9.18 -16.64
CA THR A 48 10.24 -8.68 -17.81
C THR A 48 9.10 -7.74 -17.40
N LEU A 49 8.69 -7.78 -16.13
CA LEU A 49 7.70 -6.88 -15.54
C LEU A 49 8.34 -5.60 -14.98
N ASP A 50 9.68 -5.55 -14.90
CA ASP A 50 10.43 -4.40 -14.40
C ASP A 50 10.76 -3.44 -15.55
N VAL A 51 9.71 -2.84 -16.11
CA VAL A 51 9.81 -1.92 -17.25
C VAL A 51 9.40 -0.52 -16.84
N GLY A 52 10.37 0.40 -16.88
CA GLY A 52 10.21 1.81 -16.57
C GLY A 52 10.25 2.68 -17.84
N PRO A 53 10.06 4.00 -17.65
CA PRO A 53 10.16 4.96 -18.74
C PRO A 53 11.55 4.95 -19.37
N ASN A 54 11.63 5.17 -20.69
CA ASN A 54 12.88 5.20 -21.47
C ASN A 54 13.62 3.85 -21.58
N GLY A 55 12.94 2.73 -21.34
CA GLY A 55 13.54 1.40 -21.42
C GLY A 55 14.49 1.07 -20.26
N LEU A 56 14.46 1.89 -19.20
CA LEU A 56 15.15 1.63 -17.95
C LEU A 56 14.26 0.78 -17.03
N PRO A 57 14.83 0.02 -16.08
CA PRO A 57 14.06 -0.64 -15.04
C PRO A 57 13.18 0.34 -14.25
N LEU A 58 11.99 -0.10 -13.85
CA LEU A 58 11.10 0.68 -12.98
C LEU A 58 11.67 0.74 -11.55
N PHE A 59 12.25 -0.37 -11.10
CA PHE A 59 12.91 -0.47 -9.81
C PHE A 59 14.43 -0.37 -9.97
N THR A 60 15.04 0.39 -9.09
CA THR A 60 16.50 0.48 -9.02
C THR A 60 17.10 -0.73 -8.31
N SER A 61 18.29 -1.14 -8.75
CA SER A 61 19.12 -2.13 -8.08
C SER A 61 20.10 -1.52 -7.08
N MET A 62 20.01 -0.21 -6.81
CA MET A 62 20.92 0.45 -5.89
C MET A 62 20.73 -0.03 -4.45
N PRO A 63 21.82 -0.31 -3.70
CA PRO A 63 21.73 -0.80 -2.33
C PRO A 63 21.45 0.29 -1.29
N SER A 64 21.65 1.57 -1.64
CA SER A 64 21.54 2.68 -0.69
C SER A 64 21.10 3.99 -1.38
N LEU A 65 20.34 4.80 -0.64
CA LEU A 65 19.93 6.14 -1.03
C LEU A 65 21.09 7.11 -1.26
N SER A 66 22.28 6.86 -0.70
CA SER A 66 23.45 7.73 -0.88
C SER A 66 24.07 7.66 -2.28
N LEU A 67 23.84 6.55 -3.00
CA LEU A 67 24.45 6.31 -4.31
C LEU A 67 23.63 6.91 -5.47
N PHE A 68 22.39 7.35 -5.20
CA PHE A 68 21.53 7.90 -6.24
C PHE A 68 22.10 9.19 -6.81
N SER A 69 22.03 9.32 -8.13
CA SER A 69 22.36 10.52 -8.88
C SER A 69 21.10 11.10 -9.50
N ARG A 70 21.19 12.31 -10.09
CA ARG A 70 20.06 12.94 -10.81
C ARG A 70 19.52 12.08 -11.96
N LYS A 71 20.33 11.14 -12.47
CA LYS A 71 19.94 10.20 -13.54
C LYS A 71 18.99 9.11 -13.06
N ASP A 72 19.02 8.81 -11.76
CA ASP A 72 18.22 7.76 -11.12
C ASP A 72 16.86 8.28 -10.64
N THR A 73 16.48 9.48 -11.08
CA THR A 73 15.15 10.04 -10.84
C THR A 73 14.08 9.22 -11.55
N CYS A 74 12.86 9.31 -11.04
CA CYS A 74 11.70 8.57 -11.57
C CYS A 74 11.82 7.05 -11.48
N SER A 75 12.75 6.53 -10.67
CA SER A 75 12.89 5.11 -10.35
C SER A 75 12.38 4.81 -8.94
N TYR A 76 11.87 3.60 -8.73
CA TYR A 76 11.43 3.13 -7.42
C TYR A 76 12.56 2.45 -6.65
N PHE A 77 12.80 2.88 -5.42
CA PHE A 77 13.72 2.26 -4.47
C PHE A 77 12.97 1.31 -3.55
N LYS A 78 13.34 0.03 -3.58
CA LYS A 78 12.79 -0.98 -2.67
C LYS A 78 13.52 -0.93 -1.32
N PHE A 79 12.78 -1.06 -0.23
CA PHE A 79 13.34 -1.05 1.12
C PHE A 79 12.61 -2.06 2.01
N SER A 80 13.22 -2.45 3.14
CA SER A 80 12.51 -3.24 4.15
C SER A 80 11.86 -2.33 5.18
N MET A 81 10.61 -2.64 5.56
CA MET A 81 9.90 -1.89 6.60
C MET A 81 10.65 -1.89 7.95
N GLU A 82 11.42 -2.94 8.22
CA GLU A 82 12.27 -3.04 9.41
C GLU A 82 13.42 -2.03 9.37
N SER A 83 14.13 -1.95 8.24
CA SER A 83 15.20 -0.96 8.05
C SER A 83 14.65 0.47 8.19
N LEU A 84 13.50 0.74 7.58
CA LEU A 84 12.88 2.06 7.65
C LEU A 84 12.46 2.44 9.09
N LYS A 85 11.89 1.51 9.85
CA LYS A 85 11.55 1.72 11.27
C LYS A 85 12.79 1.94 12.14
N SER A 86 13.91 1.29 11.82
CA SER A 86 15.17 1.51 12.55
C SER A 86 15.81 2.87 12.27
N ALA A 87 15.62 3.41 11.05
CA ALA A 87 16.14 4.71 10.65
C ALA A 87 15.26 5.89 11.14
N LEU A 88 13.97 5.66 11.37
CA LEU A 88 13.02 6.70 11.77
C LEU A 88 12.50 6.45 13.19
N LEU A 89 13.12 7.11 14.17
CA LEU A 89 12.73 7.01 15.59
C LEU A 89 11.28 7.49 15.84
N GLU A 90 10.81 8.47 15.07
CA GLU A 90 9.45 9.01 15.15
C GLU A 90 8.42 8.15 14.38
N GLY A 91 8.91 7.25 13.52
CA GLY A 91 8.07 6.44 12.64
C GLY A 91 7.60 7.18 11.38
N LEU A 92 6.71 6.52 10.63
CA LEU A 92 6.13 7.04 9.39
C LEU A 92 4.74 7.64 9.64
N PRO A 93 4.34 8.66 8.87
CA PRO A 93 2.95 9.12 8.88
C PRO A 93 1.98 7.97 8.63
N THR A 94 0.90 7.90 9.42
CA THR A 94 -0.10 6.80 9.37
C THR A 94 -0.64 6.56 7.95
N ARG A 95 -0.82 7.64 7.19
CA ARG A 95 -1.25 7.56 5.79
C ARG A 95 -0.26 6.75 4.93
N MET A 96 1.03 7.01 5.09
CA MET A 96 2.08 6.34 4.30
C MET A 96 2.21 4.87 4.69
N VAL A 97 2.08 4.56 5.98
CA VAL A 97 2.05 3.17 6.47
C VAL A 97 0.91 2.38 5.79
N LYS A 98 -0.29 2.97 5.77
CA LYS A 98 -1.44 2.36 5.11
C LYS A 98 -1.22 2.17 3.60
N GLU A 99 -0.60 3.13 2.91
CA GLU A 99 -0.27 3.01 1.50
C GLU A 99 0.70 1.84 1.21
N PHE A 100 1.66 1.56 2.12
CA PHE A 100 2.53 0.39 1.99
C PHE A 100 1.82 -0.93 2.29
N GLU A 101 0.91 -0.96 3.26
CA GLU A 101 0.09 -2.14 3.58
C GLU A 101 -0.87 -2.47 2.43
N ASP A 102 -1.52 -1.47 1.86
CA ASP A 102 -2.49 -1.64 0.77
C ASP A 102 -1.81 -2.09 -0.54
N SER A 103 -0.62 -1.53 -0.82
CA SER A 103 0.18 -1.87 -2.02
C SER A 103 0.95 -3.18 -1.89
N LEU A 104 1.14 -3.68 -0.67
CA LEU A 104 1.97 -4.86 -0.35
C LEU A 104 3.41 -4.74 -0.87
N ARG A 105 3.87 -3.53 -1.21
CA ARG A 105 5.18 -3.26 -1.80
C ARG A 105 5.82 -2.04 -1.14
N PRO A 106 6.77 -2.22 -0.21
CA PRO A 106 7.51 -1.11 0.38
C PRO A 106 8.54 -0.57 -0.63
N ALA A 107 8.10 0.40 -1.44
CA ALA A 107 8.95 1.09 -2.40
C ALA A 107 8.66 2.59 -2.45
N LEU A 108 9.71 3.40 -2.62
CA LEU A 108 9.63 4.86 -2.71
C LEU A 108 10.03 5.35 -4.10
N LEU A 109 9.28 6.30 -4.65
CA LEU A 109 9.67 6.98 -5.88
C LEU A 109 10.76 8.01 -5.59
N VAL A 110 11.91 7.88 -6.26
CA VAL A 110 12.99 8.86 -6.15
C VAL A 110 12.68 10.09 -7.01
N ARG A 111 12.45 11.22 -6.33
CA ARG A 111 12.19 12.51 -6.97
C ARG A 111 13.44 13.37 -7.00
N GLN A 112 13.56 14.22 -8.01
CA GLN A 112 14.65 15.19 -8.13
C GLN A 112 14.79 16.06 -6.87
N SER A 113 13.67 16.53 -6.31
CA SER A 113 13.66 17.35 -5.09
C SER A 113 14.29 16.66 -3.87
N PHE A 114 14.17 15.33 -3.76
CA PHE A 114 14.82 14.58 -2.69
C PHE A 114 16.34 14.58 -2.85
N LEU A 115 16.83 14.43 -4.09
CA LEU A 115 18.27 14.45 -4.38
C LEU A 115 18.86 15.84 -4.16
N ASP A 116 18.14 16.89 -4.58
CA ASP A 116 18.56 18.28 -4.34
C ASP A 116 18.67 18.56 -2.84
N LEU A 117 17.69 18.15 -2.04
CA LEU A 117 17.75 18.29 -0.58
C LEU A 117 18.93 17.53 0.02
N ARG A 118 19.13 16.27 -0.39
CA ARG A 118 20.25 15.44 0.08
C ARG A 118 21.60 16.11 -0.23
N GLU A 119 21.75 16.66 -1.42
CA GLU A 119 22.95 17.37 -1.85
C GLU A 119 23.19 18.63 -1.02
N ILE A 120 22.14 19.44 -0.78
CA ILE A 120 22.21 20.62 0.10
C ILE A 120 22.67 20.25 1.52
N PHE A 121 22.07 19.21 2.13
CA PHE A 121 22.49 18.77 3.45
C PHE A 121 23.92 18.20 3.45
N ALA A 122 24.31 17.45 2.41
CA ALA A 122 25.67 16.92 2.31
C ALA A 122 26.72 18.04 2.22
N GLU A 123 26.46 19.09 1.44
CA GLU A 123 27.34 20.26 1.31
C GLU A 123 27.49 21.01 2.64
N LEU A 124 26.39 21.20 3.39
CA LEU A 124 26.42 21.84 4.71
C LEU A 124 27.23 21.07 5.76
N LEU A 125 27.40 19.74 5.59
CA LEU A 125 28.17 18.89 6.50
C LEU A 125 29.65 18.79 6.16
N ILE A 126 30.09 19.28 5.00
CA ILE A 126 31.50 19.32 4.62
C ILE A 126 32.14 20.56 5.26
N PRO A 127 33.10 20.41 6.20
CA PRO A 127 33.81 21.56 6.75
C PRO A 127 34.63 22.24 5.64
N HIS A 128 34.44 23.56 5.49
CA HIS A 128 35.25 24.42 4.65
C HIS A 128 36.66 24.63 5.20
#